data_AF-A0A538R6N3-F1
#
_entry.id   AF-A0A538R6N3-F1
#
_cell.length_a   1.000
_cell.length_b   1.000
_cell.length_c   1.000
_cell.angle_alpha   90.00
_cell.angle_beta   90.00
_cell.angle_gamma   90.00
#
_symmetry.space_group_name_H-M   'P 1'
#
loop_
_entity.id
_entity.type
_entity.pdbx_description
1 polymer ?
#
loop_
_entity_poly.entity_id
_entity_poly.type
_entity_poly.pdbx_seq_one_letter_code
_entity_poly.pdbx_strand_id
1 'polypeptide(L)'
;MRSTRPRSAGGGARYAHPEDLDAVCDDFTDLNFIAYHSAWPYQHELAALKGFKPQRKNLYAEVGSTFAATVTNRPLECAHVLGTLLRDLGPDYVMWGTDSALWGNPQWQIDAFRKFQIPAQLVEGHGYPQLTDELKAKVFGQNAARIWNLKTTASAPPLEPRRAVAV
;
A
#
# COMPACT_ATOMS: atom_id res chain seq x y z
N MET A 1 3.47 -20.05 -25.45
CA MET A 1 2.02 -20.07 -25.78
C MET A 1 1.40 -18.80 -25.23
N ARG A 2 0.85 -17.90 -26.06
CA ARG A 2 0.11 -16.73 -25.55
C ARG A 2 -1.21 -17.22 -24.94
N SER A 3 -1.38 -17.00 -23.64
CA SER A 3 -2.61 -17.29 -22.92
C SER A 3 -3.79 -16.50 -23.52
N THR A 4 -4.71 -17.19 -24.18
CA THR A 4 -6.00 -16.65 -24.61
C THR A 4 -7.04 -16.94 -23.53
N ARG A 5 -6.99 -16.24 -22.40
CA ARG A 5 -8.01 -16.37 -21.36
C ARG A 5 -9.22 -15.44 -21.62
N PRO A 6 -10.46 -15.88 -21.31
CA PRO A 6 -11.65 -15.05 -21.44
C PRO A 6 -11.63 -13.90 -20.41
N ARG A 7 -12.26 -12.78 -20.77
CA ARG A 7 -12.25 -11.50 -20.05
C ARG A 7 -12.86 -11.63 -18.65
N SER A 8 -12.32 -10.88 -17.69
CA SER A 8 -13.10 -10.49 -16.50
C SER A 8 -14.31 -9.66 -16.97
N ALA A 9 -15.49 -9.96 -16.43
CA ALA A 9 -16.76 -9.38 -16.86
C ALA A 9 -16.98 -7.93 -16.37
N GLY A 10 -16.00 -7.33 -15.69
CA GLY A 10 -16.06 -5.95 -15.23
C GLY A 10 -15.46 -4.99 -16.24
N GLY A 11 -16.05 -3.81 -16.44
CA GLY A 11 -15.58 -2.77 -17.37
C GLY A 11 -14.24 -2.12 -17.02
N GLY A 12 -13.27 -2.87 -16.51
CA GLY A 12 -11.91 -2.42 -16.23
C GLY A 12 -11.07 -2.26 -17.50
N ALA A 13 -10.02 -1.45 -17.42
CA ALA A 13 -9.04 -1.33 -18.48
C ALA A 13 -8.38 -2.70 -18.71
N ARG A 14 -8.44 -3.20 -19.94
CA ARG A 14 -8.09 -4.58 -20.35
C ARG A 14 -6.71 -5.07 -19.87
N TYR A 15 -5.76 -4.17 -19.64
CA TYR A 15 -4.37 -4.48 -19.31
C TYR A 15 -3.93 -3.88 -17.97
N ALA A 16 -4.88 -3.66 -17.06
CA ALA A 16 -4.63 -3.00 -15.78
C ALA A 16 -5.18 -3.82 -14.59
N HIS A 17 -5.37 -5.13 -14.77
CA HIS A 17 -5.89 -6.00 -13.71
C HIS A 17 -4.74 -6.56 -12.86
N PRO A 18 -4.87 -6.66 -11.52
CA PRO A 18 -3.78 -7.13 -10.67
C PRO A 18 -3.36 -8.58 -10.94
N GLU A 19 -4.22 -9.41 -11.56
CA GLU A 19 -3.89 -10.80 -11.90
C GLU A 19 -2.61 -10.94 -12.75
N ASP A 20 -2.29 -9.93 -13.56
CA ASP A 20 -1.08 -9.91 -14.39
C ASP A 20 0.20 -9.91 -13.52
N LEU A 21 0.10 -9.49 -12.25
CA LEU A 21 1.19 -9.54 -11.28
C LEU A 21 1.48 -10.97 -10.81
N ASP A 22 0.57 -11.93 -11.04
CA ASP A 22 0.75 -13.28 -10.52
C ASP A 22 1.95 -13.99 -11.15
N ALA A 23 1.98 -14.10 -12.47
CA ALA A 23 3.05 -14.78 -13.19
C ALA A 23 4.38 -14.02 -13.08
N VAL A 24 4.36 -12.69 -13.26
CA VAL A 24 5.60 -11.89 -13.30
C VAL A 24 6.34 -11.88 -11.96
N CYS A 25 5.63 -11.92 -10.82
CA CYS A 25 6.29 -12.02 -9.52
C CYS A 25 6.99 -13.38 -9.33
N ASP A 26 6.47 -14.45 -9.94
CA ASP A 26 7.07 -15.79 -9.86
C ASP A 26 8.23 -15.94 -10.86
N ASP A 27 8.12 -15.32 -12.04
CA ASP A 27 9.14 -15.36 -13.09
C ASP A 27 10.38 -14.50 -12.74
N PHE A 28 10.20 -13.40 -12.01
CA PHE A 28 11.25 -12.41 -11.71
C PHE A 28 11.39 -12.17 -10.19
N THR A 29 11.86 -13.18 -9.47
CA THR A 29 11.96 -13.13 -8.00
C THR A 29 13.00 -12.14 -7.47
N ASP A 30 13.90 -11.67 -8.33
CA ASP A 30 14.94 -10.67 -8.05
C ASP A 30 14.44 -9.22 -8.19
N LEU A 31 13.28 -9.01 -8.81
CA LEU A 31 12.63 -7.71 -8.95
C LEU A 31 11.52 -7.54 -7.93
N ASN A 32 11.36 -6.31 -7.41
CA ASN A 32 10.21 -5.92 -6.59
C ASN A 32 9.12 -5.32 -7.49
N PHE A 33 7.88 -5.78 -7.30
CA PHE A 33 6.68 -5.28 -7.97
C PHE A 33 5.83 -4.49 -6.98
N ILE A 34 5.55 -3.24 -7.33
CA ILE A 34 4.74 -2.33 -6.53
C ILE A 34 3.44 -2.06 -7.28
N ALA A 35 2.34 -2.62 -6.78
CA ALA A 35 1.01 -2.37 -7.31
C ALA A 35 0.55 -0.97 -6.89
N TYR A 36 0.64 -0.03 -7.83
CA TYR A 36 0.16 1.34 -7.65
C TYR A 36 -1.32 1.36 -7.29
N HIS A 37 -1.67 2.24 -6.35
CA HIS A 37 -3.04 2.45 -5.89
C HIS A 37 -3.71 1.16 -5.37
N SER A 38 -2.91 0.22 -4.87
CA SER A 38 -3.37 -1.04 -4.27
C SER A 38 -4.32 -1.85 -5.18
N ALA A 39 -4.21 -1.64 -6.50
CA ALA A 39 -5.14 -2.14 -7.50
C ALA A 39 -6.62 -1.82 -7.23
N TRP A 40 -6.93 -0.76 -6.46
CA TRP A 40 -8.31 -0.41 -6.10
C TRP A 40 -9.19 -0.22 -7.35
N PRO A 41 -10.37 -0.86 -7.46
CA PRO A 41 -11.12 -1.56 -6.38
C PRO A 41 -10.85 -3.08 -6.25
N TYR A 42 -9.81 -3.62 -6.89
CA TYR A 42 -9.40 -5.03 -6.88
C TYR A 42 -8.39 -5.39 -5.78
N GLN A 43 -8.29 -4.60 -4.70
CA GLN A 43 -7.32 -4.83 -3.61
C GLN A 43 -7.42 -6.24 -2.98
N HIS A 44 -8.61 -6.84 -2.97
CA HIS A 44 -8.82 -8.20 -2.45
C HIS A 44 -8.11 -9.25 -3.30
N GLU A 45 -8.14 -9.08 -4.62
CA GLU A 45 -7.48 -9.97 -5.57
C GLU A 45 -5.96 -9.79 -5.49
N LEU A 46 -5.48 -8.55 -5.45
CA LEU A 46 -4.06 -8.25 -5.25
C LEU A 46 -3.52 -8.91 -3.97
N ALA A 47 -4.25 -8.78 -2.86
CA ALA A 47 -3.82 -9.36 -1.59
C ALA A 47 -3.83 -10.89 -1.63
N ALA A 48 -4.81 -11.50 -2.30
CA ALA A 48 -4.88 -12.94 -2.49
C ALA A 48 -3.67 -13.52 -3.25
N LEU A 49 -3.11 -12.78 -4.22
CA LEU A 49 -1.91 -13.23 -4.97
C LEU A 49 -0.72 -13.53 -4.07
N LYS A 50 -0.61 -12.83 -2.93
CA LYS A 50 0.39 -13.13 -1.91
C LYS A 50 -0.14 -14.05 -0.81
N GLY A 51 -1.40 -13.87 -0.39
CA GLY A 51 -2.01 -14.66 0.69
C GLY A 51 -1.96 -16.17 0.41
N PHE A 52 -2.12 -16.59 -0.84
CA PHE A 52 -1.99 -18.00 -1.26
C PHE A 52 -0.56 -18.44 -1.56
N LYS A 53 0.39 -17.51 -1.64
CA LYS A 53 1.81 -17.75 -1.96
C LYS A 53 2.70 -17.08 -0.89
N PRO A 54 2.72 -17.57 0.36
CA PRO A 54 3.44 -16.92 1.45
C PRO A 54 4.96 -16.78 1.21
N GLN A 55 5.53 -17.63 0.35
CA GLN A 55 6.92 -17.55 -0.11
C GLN A 55 7.22 -16.33 -0.99
N ARG A 56 6.21 -15.67 -1.56
CA ARG A 56 6.36 -14.47 -2.39
C ARG A 56 6.78 -13.29 -1.54
N LYS A 57 7.97 -12.75 -1.78
CA LYS A 57 8.54 -11.62 -0.99
C LYS A 57 8.73 -10.33 -1.80
N ASN A 58 8.22 -10.32 -3.03
CA ASN A 58 8.49 -9.26 -4.01
C ASN A 58 7.22 -8.56 -4.53
N LEU A 59 6.06 -8.77 -3.92
CA LEU A 59 4.82 -8.07 -4.27
C LEU A 59 4.40 -7.11 -3.15
N TYR A 60 4.26 -5.83 -3.49
CA TYR A 60 3.92 -4.74 -2.58
C TYR A 60 2.68 -4.00 -3.08
N ALA A 61 1.90 -3.44 -2.15
CA ALA A 61 0.79 -2.53 -2.46
C ALA A 61 1.15 -1.11 -2.04
N GLU A 62 0.91 -0.15 -2.91
CA GLU A 62 1.08 1.28 -2.65
C GLU A 62 -0.30 1.92 -2.41
N VAL A 63 -0.48 2.69 -1.32
CA VAL A 63 -1.80 3.12 -0.83
C VAL A 63 -2.17 4.58 -1.09
N GLY A 64 -1.32 5.38 -1.72
CA GLY A 64 -1.40 6.84 -1.82
C GLY A 64 -2.71 7.37 -2.36
N SER A 65 -2.92 7.28 -3.67
CA SER A 65 -4.16 7.76 -4.29
C SER A 65 -5.39 7.02 -3.75
N THR A 66 -5.26 5.75 -3.39
CA THR A 66 -6.35 4.96 -2.81
C THR A 66 -6.80 5.54 -1.47
N PHE A 67 -5.84 5.87 -0.61
CA PHE A 67 -6.09 6.52 0.66
C PHE A 67 -6.63 7.92 0.45
N ALA A 68 -6.00 8.72 -0.41
CA ALA A 68 -6.42 10.09 -0.69
C ALA A 68 -7.85 10.17 -1.25
N ALA A 69 -8.22 9.24 -2.13
CA ALA A 69 -9.56 9.17 -2.73
C ALA A 69 -10.65 8.72 -1.73
N THR A 70 -10.30 7.94 -0.70
CA THR A 70 -11.29 7.29 0.17
C THR A 70 -11.35 7.87 1.58
N VAL A 71 -10.24 8.35 2.16
CA VAL A 71 -10.17 8.71 3.59
C VAL A 71 -11.22 9.73 4.02
N THR A 72 -11.52 10.73 3.20
CA THR A 72 -12.47 11.80 3.54
C THR A 72 -13.91 11.43 3.17
N ASN A 73 -14.12 10.90 1.96
CA ASN A 73 -15.46 10.73 1.40
C ASN A 73 -16.05 9.32 1.65
N ARG A 74 -15.19 8.33 1.87
CA ARG A 74 -15.55 6.91 2.06
C ARG A 74 -14.66 6.25 3.13
N PRO A 75 -14.63 6.77 4.37
CA PRO A 75 -13.70 6.31 5.42
C PRO A 75 -13.85 4.82 5.78
N LEU A 76 -15.06 4.26 5.69
CA LEU A 76 -15.28 2.82 5.90
C LEU A 76 -14.65 1.98 4.78
N GLU A 77 -14.76 2.42 3.53
CA GLU A 77 -14.07 1.78 2.41
C GLU A 77 -12.55 1.86 2.59
N CYS A 78 -12.03 3.03 2.97
CA CYS A 78 -10.61 3.21 3.32
C CYS A 78 -10.17 2.19 4.39
N ALA A 79 -10.97 2.00 5.43
CA ALA A 79 -10.69 1.02 6.49
C ALA A 79 -10.68 -0.43 5.96
N HIS A 80 -11.63 -0.79 5.09
CA HIS A 80 -11.64 -2.12 4.46
C HIS A 80 -10.45 -2.35 3.53
N VAL A 81 -10.06 -1.35 2.74
CA VAL A 81 -8.90 -1.46 1.86
C VAL A 81 -7.62 -1.64 2.67
N LEU A 82 -7.34 -0.73 3.61
CA LEU A 82 -6.15 -0.81 4.45
C LEU A 82 -6.13 -2.10 5.28
N GLY A 83 -7.27 -2.44 5.91
CA GLY A 83 -7.41 -3.64 6.72
C GLY A 83 -7.14 -4.92 5.92
N THR A 84 -7.69 -5.03 4.71
CA THR A 84 -7.47 -6.17 3.81
C THR A 84 -5.99 -6.30 3.45
N LEU A 85 -5.37 -5.21 2.97
CA LEU A 85 -3.97 -5.23 2.56
C LEU A 85 -3.05 -5.59 3.72
N LEU A 86 -3.25 -4.99 4.89
CA LEU A 86 -2.40 -5.24 6.06
C LEU A 86 -2.56 -6.66 6.60
N ARG A 87 -3.77 -7.23 6.57
CA ARG A 87 -4.04 -8.59 7.01
C ARG A 87 -3.50 -9.64 6.04
N ASP A 88 -3.81 -9.49 4.75
CA ASP A 88 -3.62 -10.55 3.75
C ASP A 88 -2.30 -10.43 2.98
N LEU A 89 -1.86 -9.19 2.67
CA LEU A 89 -0.53 -8.95 2.09
C LEU A 89 0.54 -8.92 3.18
N GLY A 90 0.18 -8.48 4.38
CA GLY A 90 1.04 -8.37 5.54
C GLY A 90 1.65 -6.97 5.71
N PRO A 91 1.91 -6.50 6.95
CA PRO A 91 2.35 -5.13 7.21
C PRO A 91 3.67 -4.72 6.56
N ASP A 92 4.53 -5.67 6.20
CA ASP A 92 5.82 -5.41 5.56
C ASP A 92 5.71 -5.14 4.05
N TYR A 93 4.52 -5.33 3.46
CA TYR A 93 4.30 -5.26 2.02
C TYR A 93 3.35 -4.13 1.61
N VAL A 94 2.85 -3.34 2.57
CA VAL A 94 2.03 -2.16 2.33
C VAL A 94 2.89 -0.92 2.42
N MET A 95 2.87 -0.06 1.41
CA MET A 95 3.75 1.08 1.27
C MET A 95 2.98 2.38 1.03
N TRP A 96 3.58 3.47 1.44
CA TRP A 96 3.09 4.82 1.19
C TRP A 96 3.74 5.44 -0.04
N GLY A 97 2.92 5.92 -0.97
CA GLY A 97 3.23 6.98 -1.92
C GLY A 97 2.26 8.12 -1.69
N THR A 98 2.66 9.37 -1.91
CA THR A 98 1.74 10.51 -1.70
C THR A 98 0.91 10.85 -2.92
N ASP A 99 1.36 10.41 -4.11
CA ASP A 99 0.81 10.81 -5.40
C ASP A 99 0.58 12.33 -5.51
N SER A 100 1.53 13.10 -4.96
CA SER A 100 1.43 14.57 -4.86
C SER A 100 1.30 15.27 -6.21
N ALA A 101 1.71 14.63 -7.30
CA ALA A 101 1.48 15.14 -8.65
C ALA A 101 -0.03 15.27 -8.97
N LEU A 102 -0.87 14.44 -8.35
CA LEU A 102 -2.34 14.44 -8.51
C LEU A 102 -3.04 15.15 -7.34
N TRP A 103 -2.54 14.96 -6.11
CA TRP A 103 -3.21 15.38 -4.88
C TRP A 103 -2.61 16.64 -4.22
N GLY A 104 -1.62 17.26 -4.87
CA GLY A 104 -0.95 18.46 -4.38
C GLY A 104 -0.07 18.20 -3.16
N ASN A 105 0.01 19.19 -2.27
CA ASN A 105 0.85 19.11 -1.06
C ASN A 105 0.47 17.87 -0.21
N PRO A 106 1.42 16.98 0.13
CA PRO A 106 1.12 15.74 0.84
C PRO A 106 0.76 15.92 2.33
N GLN A 107 0.96 17.10 2.92
CA GLN A 107 0.82 17.31 4.37
C GLN A 107 -0.55 16.89 4.89
N TRP A 108 -1.61 17.18 4.16
CA TRP A 108 -2.97 16.81 4.58
C TRP A 108 -3.15 15.28 4.64
N GLN A 109 -2.56 14.53 3.71
CA GLN A 109 -2.64 13.06 3.70
C GLN A 109 -1.84 12.47 4.86
N ILE A 110 -0.66 13.05 5.15
CA ILE A 110 0.18 12.63 6.27
C ILE A 110 -0.59 12.83 7.58
N ASP A 111 -1.19 14.01 7.78
CA ASP A 111 -1.97 14.30 8.98
C ASP A 111 -3.19 13.39 9.11
N ALA A 112 -3.86 13.11 7.99
CA ALA A 112 -4.99 12.20 7.95
C ALA A 112 -4.58 10.77 8.33
N PHE A 113 -3.54 10.20 7.72
CA PHE A 113 -3.10 8.82 8.01
C PHE A 113 -2.56 8.67 9.43
N ARG A 114 -1.87 9.70 9.97
CA ARG A 114 -1.46 9.72 11.39
C ARG A 114 -2.66 9.60 12.33
N LYS A 115 -3.77 10.28 12.03
CA LYS A 115 -4.99 10.25 12.87
C LYS A 115 -5.90 9.06 12.58
N PHE A 116 -5.87 8.53 11.36
CA PHE A 116 -6.78 7.48 10.93
C PHE A 116 -6.61 6.22 11.77
N GLN A 117 -7.74 5.59 12.08
CA GLN A 117 -7.82 4.30 12.77
C GLN A 117 -8.89 3.45 12.10
N ILE A 118 -8.67 2.14 12.05
CA ILE A 118 -9.68 1.19 11.62
C ILE A 118 -10.70 1.06 12.76
N PRO A 119 -12.01 1.27 12.52
CA PRO A 119 -13.03 1.13 13.55
C PRO A 119 -12.95 -0.23 14.26
N ALA A 120 -13.15 -0.25 15.59
CA ALA A 120 -13.04 -1.47 16.40
C ALA A 120 -13.93 -2.61 15.88
N GLN A 121 -15.13 -2.28 15.41
CA GLN A 121 -16.07 -3.23 14.80
C GLN A 121 -15.48 -3.95 13.58
N LEU A 122 -14.68 -3.26 12.77
CA LEU A 122 -14.03 -3.88 11.61
C LEU A 122 -12.81 -4.70 12.00
N VAL A 123 -12.09 -4.29 13.05
CA VAL A 123 -11.01 -5.09 13.65
C VAL A 123 -11.55 -6.40 14.20
N GLU A 124 -12.62 -6.36 14.99
CA GLU A 124 -13.26 -7.55 15.57
C GLU A 124 -13.94 -8.42 14.51
N GLY A 125 -14.71 -7.82 13.60
CA GLY A 125 -15.51 -8.55 12.61
C GLY A 125 -14.71 -9.11 11.44
N HIS A 126 -13.61 -8.47 11.05
CA HIS A 126 -12.81 -8.89 9.88
C HIS A 126 -11.38 -9.33 10.23
N GLY A 127 -10.96 -9.24 11.50
CA GLY A 127 -9.60 -9.55 11.93
C GLY A 127 -8.57 -8.57 11.36
N TYR A 128 -8.97 -7.33 11.07
CA TYR A 128 -8.02 -6.30 10.62
C TYR A 128 -7.10 -5.86 11.75
N PRO A 129 -5.82 -5.56 11.47
CA PRO A 129 -4.92 -5.08 12.50
C PRO A 129 -5.28 -3.64 12.91
N GLN A 130 -5.07 -3.32 14.19
CA GLN A 130 -5.07 -1.93 14.66
C GLN A 130 -3.87 -1.18 14.07
N LEU A 131 -4.05 0.10 13.73
CA LEU A 131 -2.98 0.92 13.16
C LEU A 131 -2.14 1.55 14.28
N THR A 132 -1.26 0.74 14.86
CA THR A 132 -0.27 1.19 15.86
C THR A 132 0.77 2.12 15.23
N ASP A 133 1.53 2.82 16.07
CA ASP A 133 2.60 3.71 15.59
C ASP A 133 3.69 2.93 14.84
N GLU A 134 4.01 1.70 15.27
CA GLU A 134 4.97 0.83 14.60
C GLU A 134 4.47 0.41 13.21
N LEU A 135 3.20 0.00 13.11
CA LEU A 135 2.60 -0.37 11.83
C LEU A 135 2.54 0.84 10.89
N LYS A 136 2.11 2.01 11.38
CA LYS A 136 2.10 3.24 10.59
C LYS A 136 3.49 3.64 10.12
N ALA A 137 4.52 3.46 10.95
CA ALA A 137 5.91 3.72 10.57
C ALA A 137 6.39 2.79 9.44
N LYS A 138 5.97 1.51 9.46
CA LYS A 138 6.21 0.58 8.35
C LYS A 138 5.66 1.10 7.04
N VAL A 139 4.37 1.42 7.03
CA VAL A 139 3.67 1.91 5.83
C VAL A 139 4.28 3.22 5.34
N PHE A 140 4.49 4.20 6.24
CA PHE A 140 4.98 5.53 5.86
C PHE A 140 6.39 5.55 5.27
N GLY A 141 7.25 4.60 5.63
CA GLY A 141 8.63 4.68 5.13
C GLY A 141 9.57 3.54 5.43
N GLN A 142 9.36 2.72 6.47
CA GLN A 142 10.34 1.65 6.74
C GLN A 142 10.32 0.56 5.66
N ASN A 143 9.15 0.25 5.09
CA ASN A 143 9.03 -0.71 3.99
C ASN A 143 9.77 -0.22 2.74
N ALA A 144 9.53 1.03 2.37
CA ALA A 144 10.25 1.73 1.30
C ALA A 144 11.77 1.75 1.53
N ALA A 145 12.21 2.13 2.74
CA ALA A 145 13.62 2.18 3.09
C ALA A 145 14.29 0.80 2.97
N ARG A 146 13.58 -0.28 3.35
CA ARG A 146 14.07 -1.65 3.23
C ARG A 146 14.31 -2.06 1.77
N ILE A 147 13.38 -1.77 0.87
CA ILE A 147 13.51 -2.21 -0.53
C ILE A 147 14.46 -1.34 -1.36
N TRP A 148 14.67 -0.09 -0.95
CA TRP A 148 15.60 0.85 -1.60
C TRP A 148 16.94 0.97 -0.89
N ASN A 149 17.18 0.13 0.14
CA ASN A 149 18.41 0.14 0.94
C ASN A 149 18.77 1.53 1.48
N LEU A 150 17.76 2.26 1.98
CA LEU A 150 17.93 3.59 2.57
C LEU A 150 18.22 3.48 4.06
N LYS A 151 19.15 4.30 4.56
CA LYS A 151 19.34 4.48 6.00
C LYS A 151 18.13 5.23 6.56
N THR A 152 17.47 4.66 7.56
CA THR A 152 16.43 5.36 8.30
C THR A 152 17.05 6.40 9.22
N THR A 153 16.30 7.43 9.62
CA THR A 153 16.79 8.46 10.57
C THR A 153 17.21 7.88 11.92
N ALA A 154 16.67 6.74 12.32
CA ALA A 154 17.11 6.00 13.51
C ALA A 154 18.55 5.42 13.36
N SER A 155 18.99 5.18 12.12
CA SER A 155 20.32 4.68 11.77
C SER A 155 21.25 5.75 11.17
N ALA A 156 20.71 6.93 10.89
CA ALA A 156 21.44 8.04 10.27
C ALA A 156 21.95 9.00 11.37
N PRO A 157 23.06 9.71 11.13
CA PRO A 157 23.47 10.79 12.02
C PRO A 157 22.36 11.84 12.16
N PRO A 158 22.26 12.54 13.30
CA PRO A 158 21.25 13.56 13.53
C PRO A 158 21.21 14.56 12.36
N LEU A 159 20.03 14.83 11.85
CA LEU A 159 19.86 15.86 10.83
C LEU A 159 20.23 17.22 11.46
N GLU A 160 21.11 17.95 10.77
CA GLU A 160 21.35 19.36 11.06
C GLU A 160 20.01 20.10 11.20
N PRO A 161 19.88 21.05 12.15
CA PRO A 161 18.66 21.82 12.31
C PRO A 161 18.24 22.40 10.97
N ARG A 162 16.98 22.15 10.56
CA ARG A 162 16.48 22.72 9.30
C ARG A 162 16.67 24.23 9.37
N ARG A 163 17.45 24.79 8.44
CA ARG A 163 17.50 26.25 8.26
C ARG A 163 16.08 26.73 8.04
N ALA A 164 15.65 27.69 8.84
CA ALA A 164 14.38 28.36 8.62
C ALA A 164 14.42 28.96 7.21
N VAL A 165 13.62 28.41 6.29
CA VAL A 165 13.35 29.04 5.01
C VAL A 165 12.17 29.96 5.28
N ALA A 166 12.43 31.27 5.29
CA ALA A 166 11.34 32.24 5.33
C ALA A 166 10.48 32.03 4.08
N VAL A 167 9.17 31.84 4.28
CA VAL A 167 8.15 31.85 3.22
C VAL A 167 7.66 33.28 3.05
#